data_AF-L1JRS0-F1
#
_entry.id   AF-L1JRS0-F1
#
_cell.length_a   1.000
_cell.length_b   1.000
_cell.length_c   1.000
_cell.angle_alpha   90.00
_cell.angle_beta   90.00
_cell.angle_gamma   90.00
#
_symmetry.space_group_name_H-M   'P 1'
#
loop_
_entity.id
_entity.type
_entity.pdbx_description
1 polymer ?
#
loop_
_entity_poly.entity_id
_entity_poly.type
_entity_poly.pdbx_seq_one_letter_code
_entity_poly.pdbx_strand_id
1 'polypeptide(L)'
;MALRCPRESLSACSSDAQVQILRPSSGDVVFDPAPELELSAIIRDDGVEDYHQIRVLLDGNYVIELPLSAGQVQLSGLKNGLHNVHVQMVCKGSEVASSTSLFIYMTPEDDKGDADEWQLSWVKSLDYKHRLRMIYDAFKTIAQRHQEEVQDLRSQLEECRQGQKQEL
;
A
#
# COMPACT_ATOMS: atom_id res chain seq x y z
N MET A 1 -16.60 19.00 37.05
CA MET A 1 -17.28 18.37 35.90
C MET A 1 -16.25 18.25 34.79
N ALA A 2 -15.87 17.03 34.40
CA ALA A 2 -14.92 16.82 33.31
C ALA A 2 -15.69 16.82 31.98
N LEU A 3 -15.38 17.78 31.10
CA LEU A 3 -15.85 17.79 29.71
C LEU A 3 -15.15 16.65 28.97
N ARG A 4 -15.89 15.60 28.61
CA ARG A 4 -15.44 14.57 27.67
C ARG A 4 -15.93 14.95 26.28
N CYS A 5 -15.01 15.29 25.38
CA CYS A 5 -15.32 15.39 23.96
C CYS A 5 -15.62 13.99 23.40
N PRO A 6 -16.77 13.78 22.73
CA PRO A 6 -17.04 12.52 22.05
C PRO A 6 -16.14 12.42 20.82
N ARG A 7 -15.34 11.36 20.76
CA ARG A 7 -14.59 11.00 19.55
C ARG A 7 -15.58 10.33 18.60
N GLU A 8 -15.83 10.94 17.44
CA GLU A 8 -16.56 10.28 16.35
C GLU A 8 -15.82 8.99 15.98
N SER A 9 -16.52 7.87 16.06
CA SER A 9 -16.02 6.59 15.56
C SER A 9 -16.10 6.61 14.04
N LEU A 10 -15.03 7.06 13.39
CA LEU A 10 -14.81 6.80 11.98
C LEU A 10 -14.56 5.28 11.84
N SER A 11 -15.47 4.56 11.21
CA SER A 11 -15.20 3.19 10.73
C SER A 11 -14.25 3.27 9.53
N ALA A 12 -13.00 3.61 9.79
CA ALA A 12 -11.89 3.27 8.92
C ALA A 12 -11.45 1.88 9.35
N CYS A 13 -11.26 0.95 8.40
CA CYS A 13 -10.74 -0.37 8.74
C CYS A 13 -9.48 -0.26 9.59
N SER A 14 -9.30 -1.21 10.50
CA SER A 14 -8.10 -1.31 11.33
C SER A 14 -6.83 -1.23 10.46
N SER A 15 -5.84 -0.45 10.89
CA SER A 15 -4.57 -0.29 10.17
C SER A 15 -3.70 -1.56 10.17
N ASP A 16 -4.12 -2.60 10.87
CA ASP A 16 -3.29 -3.77 11.18
C ASP A 16 -3.39 -4.89 10.14
N ALA A 17 -4.05 -4.63 9.02
CA ALA A 17 -4.15 -5.58 7.93
C ALA A 17 -3.05 -5.35 6.89
N GLN A 18 -2.52 -6.45 6.35
CA GLN A 18 -1.37 -6.45 5.47
C GLN A 18 -1.66 -7.32 4.25
N VAL A 19 -1.36 -6.79 3.07
CA VAL A 19 -1.30 -7.58 1.84
C VAL A 19 0.13 -7.64 1.33
N GLN A 20 0.57 -8.83 0.95
CA GLN A 20 1.92 -9.08 0.46
C GLN A 20 1.87 -9.90 -0.82
N ILE A 21 2.81 -9.61 -1.71
CA ILE A 21 3.09 -10.45 -2.87
C ILE A 21 4.25 -11.36 -2.47
N LEU A 22 4.01 -12.66 -2.48
CA LEU A 22 5.01 -13.68 -2.16
C LEU A 22 5.82 -14.05 -3.40
N ARG A 23 5.15 -14.17 -4.55
CA ARG A 23 5.76 -14.41 -5.87
C ARG A 23 4.97 -13.72 -6.99
N PRO A 24 5.63 -13.29 -8.07
CA PRO A 24 7.08 -13.15 -8.20
C PRO A 24 7.66 -12.11 -7.21
N SER A 25 8.98 -12.03 -7.10
CA SER A 25 9.68 -10.98 -6.37
C SER A 25 9.91 -9.74 -7.25
N SER A 26 10.06 -8.58 -6.62
CA SER A 26 10.42 -7.36 -7.36
C SER A 26 11.79 -7.51 -8.01
N GLY A 27 11.86 -7.26 -9.31
CA GLY A 27 13.06 -7.47 -10.14
C GLY A 27 13.08 -8.79 -10.90
N ASP A 28 12.10 -9.67 -10.71
CA ASP A 28 12.06 -10.95 -11.41
C ASP A 28 11.78 -10.76 -12.91
N VAL A 29 12.44 -11.59 -13.71
CA VAL A 29 12.08 -11.80 -15.12
C VAL A 29 11.06 -12.90 -15.16
N VAL A 30 9.95 -12.63 -15.84
CA VAL A 30 8.86 -13.57 -16.04
C VAL A 30 8.66 -13.81 -17.53
N PHE A 31 8.15 -14.98 -17.88
CA PHE A 31 8.05 -15.42 -19.27
C PHE A 31 6.58 -15.59 -19.67
N ASP A 32 6.33 -15.72 -20.96
CA ASP A 32 5.03 -16.15 -21.48
C ASP A 32 4.92 -17.69 -21.38
N PRO A 33 3.81 -18.26 -20.83
CA PRO A 33 2.63 -17.60 -20.29
C PRO A 33 2.94 -16.83 -19.01
N ALA A 34 2.30 -15.65 -18.88
CA ALA A 34 2.40 -14.75 -17.74
C ALA A 34 2.51 -15.45 -16.37
N PRO A 35 3.15 -14.84 -15.36
CA PRO A 35 3.37 -15.49 -14.07
C PRO A 35 2.08 -15.60 -13.26
N GLU A 36 2.03 -16.62 -12.41
CA GLU A 36 1.09 -16.69 -11.31
C GLU A 36 1.57 -15.78 -10.17
N LEU A 37 0.69 -14.91 -9.71
CA LEU A 37 0.91 -14.02 -8.58
C LEU A 37 0.45 -14.73 -7.31
N GLU A 38 1.38 -15.07 -6.43
CA GLU A 38 1.12 -15.63 -5.11
C GLU A 38 1.00 -14.49 -4.10
N LEU A 39 -0.11 -14.48 -3.36
CA LEU A 39 -0.52 -13.41 -2.46
C LEU A 39 -0.74 -13.94 -1.04
N SER A 40 -0.54 -13.06 -0.06
CA SER A 40 -0.94 -13.30 1.32
C SER A 40 -1.63 -12.06 1.87
N ALA A 41 -2.86 -12.24 2.35
CA ALA A 41 -3.58 -11.24 3.10
C ALA A 41 -3.66 -11.69 4.57
N ILE A 42 -3.14 -10.84 5.46
CA ILE A 42 -3.13 -11.08 6.90
C ILE A 42 -3.97 -9.98 7.54
N ILE A 43 -5.06 -10.36 8.17
CA ILE A 43 -5.91 -9.49 8.99
C ILE A 43 -5.67 -9.91 10.44
N ARG A 44 -5.07 -9.03 11.25
CA ARG A 44 -4.69 -9.34 12.64
C ARG A 44 -5.79 -9.07 13.66
N ASP A 45 -6.87 -8.44 13.23
CA ASP A 45 -7.98 -8.01 14.07
C ASP A 45 -9.22 -8.89 13.83
N ASP A 46 -10.17 -8.90 14.77
CA ASP A 46 -11.45 -9.61 14.61
C ASP A 46 -12.40 -8.95 13.59
N GLY A 47 -12.09 -7.71 13.17
CA GLY A 47 -12.78 -6.92 12.15
C GLY A 47 -12.63 -7.41 10.70
N VAL A 48 -12.53 -8.72 10.44
CA VAL A 48 -12.51 -9.28 9.08
C VAL A 48 -13.69 -8.80 8.24
N GLU A 49 -14.83 -8.54 8.90
CA GLU A 49 -16.04 -8.05 8.23
C GLU A 49 -15.90 -6.64 7.65
N ASP A 50 -14.92 -5.83 8.02
CA ASP A 50 -14.75 -4.48 7.46
C ASP A 50 -14.00 -4.49 6.12
N TYR A 51 -13.32 -5.60 5.80
CA TYR A 51 -12.60 -5.79 4.56
C TYR A 51 -13.51 -6.40 3.50
N HIS A 52 -13.31 -5.97 2.25
CA HIS A 52 -14.15 -6.38 1.13
C HIS A 52 -13.41 -7.31 0.17
N GLN A 53 -12.26 -6.86 -0.33
CA GLN A 53 -11.58 -7.51 -1.46
C GLN A 53 -10.13 -7.06 -1.62
N ILE A 54 -9.39 -7.82 -2.42
CA ILE A 54 -8.07 -7.44 -2.94
C ILE A 54 -8.25 -6.96 -4.38
N ARG A 55 -7.66 -5.82 -4.74
CA ARG A 55 -7.59 -5.30 -6.10
C ARG A 55 -6.17 -5.42 -6.63
N VAL A 56 -6.03 -5.94 -7.84
CA VAL A 56 -4.75 -5.98 -8.55
C VAL A 56 -4.80 -5.00 -9.71
N LEU A 57 -3.81 -4.10 -9.72
CA LEU A 57 -3.59 -3.13 -10.77
C LEU A 57 -2.27 -3.44 -11.47
N LEU A 58 -2.28 -3.38 -12.79
CA LEU A 58 -1.11 -3.55 -13.66
C LEU A 58 -0.85 -2.23 -14.38
N ASP A 59 0.33 -1.65 -14.15
CA ASP A 59 0.71 -0.34 -14.70
C ASP A 59 -0.30 0.77 -14.40
N GLY A 60 -0.91 0.72 -13.22
CA GLY A 60 -1.96 1.65 -12.79
C GLY A 60 -3.35 1.35 -13.36
N ASN A 61 -3.49 0.37 -14.25
CA ASN A 61 -4.78 -0.07 -14.77
C ASN A 61 -5.34 -1.18 -13.90
N TYR A 62 -6.61 -1.09 -13.59
CA TYR A 62 -7.31 -2.13 -12.86
C TYR A 62 -7.41 -3.41 -13.71
N VAL A 63 -7.04 -4.57 -13.15
CA VAL A 63 -7.06 -5.86 -13.85
C VAL A 63 -8.09 -6.81 -13.25
N ILE A 64 -8.04 -7.03 -11.94
CA ILE A 64 -8.87 -8.06 -11.29
C ILE A 64 -9.17 -7.73 -9.83
N GLU A 65 -10.35 -8.15 -9.39
CA GLU A 65 -10.78 -8.21 -8.00
C GLU A 65 -10.77 -9.65 -7.50
N LEU A 66 -10.25 -9.83 -6.29
CA LEU A 66 -10.08 -11.12 -5.66
C LEU A 66 -10.72 -11.12 -4.27
N PRO A 67 -11.30 -12.25 -3.84
CA PRO A 67 -11.70 -12.42 -2.45
C PRO A 67 -10.46 -12.36 -1.53
N LEU A 68 -10.65 -11.98 -0.27
CA LEU A 68 -9.57 -11.91 0.73
C LEU A 68 -8.87 -13.27 0.98
N SER A 69 -9.54 -14.37 0.63
CA SER A 69 -9.00 -15.73 0.71
C SER A 69 -8.15 -16.14 -0.49
N ALA A 70 -8.01 -15.28 -1.51
CA ALA A 70 -7.21 -15.60 -2.69
C ALA A 70 -5.72 -15.68 -2.33
N GLY A 71 -5.14 -16.88 -2.48
CA GLY A 71 -3.70 -17.09 -2.33
C GLY A 71 -2.93 -16.96 -3.64
N GLN A 72 -3.60 -17.12 -4.78
CA GLN A 72 -2.97 -17.13 -6.10
C GLN A 72 -3.89 -16.52 -7.16
N VAL A 73 -3.31 -15.85 -8.15
CA VAL A 73 -4.01 -15.35 -9.33
C VAL A 73 -3.11 -15.37 -10.56
N GLN A 74 -3.64 -15.87 -11.67
CA GLN A 74 -2.95 -15.84 -12.95
C GLN A 74 -3.02 -14.41 -13.53
N LEU A 75 -1.86 -13.77 -13.73
CA LEU A 75 -1.83 -12.52 -14.50
C LEU A 75 -2.02 -12.84 -15.98
N SER A 76 -2.69 -11.96 -16.71
CA SER A 76 -2.92 -12.12 -18.15
C SER A 76 -2.79 -10.77 -18.87
N GLY A 77 -2.49 -10.80 -20.16
CA GLY A 77 -2.38 -9.59 -20.99
C GLY A 77 -1.13 -8.75 -20.75
N LEU A 78 -0.12 -9.29 -20.04
CA LEU A 78 1.21 -8.69 -19.94
C LEU A 78 1.85 -8.64 -21.33
N LYS A 79 2.41 -7.48 -21.69
CA LYS A 79 3.20 -7.33 -22.91
C LYS A 79 4.67 -7.55 -22.57
N ASN A 80 5.54 -7.65 -23.57
CA ASN A 80 6.97 -7.65 -23.26
C ASN A 80 7.39 -6.28 -22.70
N GLY A 81 8.20 -6.29 -21.65
CA GLY A 81 8.74 -5.09 -21.02
C GLY A 81 8.54 -5.04 -19.50
N LEU A 82 8.84 -3.87 -18.93
CA LEU A 82 8.69 -3.61 -17.52
C LEU A 82 7.23 -3.36 -17.15
N HIS A 83 6.78 -4.02 -16.09
CA HIS A 83 5.46 -3.85 -15.52
C HIS A 83 5.51 -3.57 -14.02
N ASN A 84 4.61 -2.69 -13.56
CA ASN A 84 4.34 -2.50 -12.14
C ASN A 84 3.09 -3.29 -11.75
N VAL A 85 3.24 -4.19 -10.78
CA VAL A 85 2.12 -4.89 -10.16
C VAL A 85 1.83 -4.22 -8.83
N HIS A 86 0.67 -3.59 -8.70
CA HIS A 86 0.21 -2.91 -7.51
C HIS A 86 -1.01 -3.65 -6.94
N VAL A 87 -0.92 -4.09 -5.70
CA VAL A 87 -1.96 -4.86 -5.03
C VAL A 87 -2.48 -4.05 -3.85
N GLN A 88 -3.80 -3.89 -3.78
CA GLN A 88 -4.49 -3.15 -2.73
C GLN A 88 -5.47 -4.05 -2.02
N MET A 89 -5.57 -3.92 -0.71
CA MET A 89 -6.66 -4.47 0.07
C MET A 89 -7.64 -3.36 0.40
N VAL A 90 -8.92 -3.61 0.15
CA VAL A 90 -9.97 -2.58 0.13
C VAL A 90 -11.05 -2.90 1.14
N CYS A 91 -11.47 -1.87 1.87
CA CYS A 91 -12.57 -1.87 2.82
C CYS A 91 -13.94 -1.88 2.14
N LYS A 92 -15.00 -2.25 2.88
CA LYS A 92 -16.39 -2.11 2.40
C LYS A 92 -16.75 -0.65 2.04
N GLY A 93 -16.08 0.34 2.65
CA GLY A 93 -16.19 1.77 2.31
C GLY A 93 -15.37 2.23 1.09
N SER A 94 -14.78 1.31 0.33
CA SER A 94 -13.87 1.58 -0.81
C SER A 94 -12.54 2.26 -0.48
N GLU A 95 -12.23 2.46 0.80
CA GLU A 95 -10.91 2.91 1.25
C GLU A 95 -9.86 1.80 1.12
N VAL A 96 -8.61 2.19 0.83
CA VAL A 96 -7.49 1.26 0.75
C VAL A 96 -6.91 1.08 2.16
N ALA A 97 -7.03 -0.12 2.71
CA ALA A 97 -6.51 -0.44 4.04
C ALA A 97 -5.01 -0.77 4.01
N SER A 98 -4.55 -1.42 2.94
CA SER A 98 -3.16 -1.83 2.78
C SER A 98 -2.81 -1.93 1.30
N SER A 99 -1.55 -1.73 0.95
CA SER A 99 -1.10 -1.89 -0.43
C SER A 99 0.34 -2.34 -0.49
N THR A 100 0.69 -3.08 -1.53
CA THR A 100 2.05 -3.48 -1.86
C THR A 100 2.30 -3.34 -3.36
N SER A 101 3.55 -3.24 -3.77
CA SER A 101 3.92 -3.12 -5.17
C SER A 101 5.23 -3.80 -5.46
N LEU A 102 5.35 -4.32 -6.68
CA LEU A 102 6.60 -4.80 -7.22
C LEU A 102 6.73 -4.45 -8.70
N PHE A 103 7.94 -4.60 -9.22
CA PHE A 103 8.22 -4.51 -10.63
C PHE A 103 8.67 -5.86 -11.16
N ILE A 104 8.14 -6.26 -12.31
CA ILE A 104 8.57 -7.47 -13.05
C ILE A 104 8.91 -7.09 -14.47
N TYR A 105 9.81 -7.86 -15.09
CA TYR A 105 10.11 -7.71 -16.51
C TYR A 105 9.59 -8.94 -17.27
N MET A 106 8.67 -8.72 -18.20
CA MET A 106 8.12 -9.77 -19.05
C MET A 106 8.94 -9.88 -20.33
N THR A 107 9.37 -11.09 -20.68
CA THR A 107 10.12 -11.36 -21.91
C THR A 107 9.65 -12.66 -22.57
N PRO A 108 9.80 -12.85 -23.89
CA PRO A 108 9.51 -14.13 -24.55
C PRO A 108 10.35 -15.27 -23.94
N GLU A 109 9.78 -16.48 -23.87
CA GLU A 109 10.46 -17.65 -23.31
C GLU A 109 11.77 -18.01 -24.06
N ASP A 110 11.90 -17.59 -25.31
CA ASP A 110 13.05 -17.88 -26.16
C ASP A 110 14.28 -16.98 -25.89
N ASP A 111 14.16 -15.94 -25.05
CA ASP A 111 15.24 -14.98 -24.78
C ASP A 111 16.02 -15.31 -23.48
N LYS A 112 16.17 -16.60 -23.18
CA LYS A 112 16.83 -17.11 -21.95
C LYS A 112 18.35 -16.80 -21.88
N GLY A 113 18.94 -16.25 -22.95
CA GLY A 113 20.38 -16.00 -23.07
C GLY A 113 20.80 -14.55 -22.87
N ASP A 114 19.99 -13.58 -23.34
CA ASP A 114 20.42 -12.19 -23.53
C ASP A 114 19.41 -11.19 -22.93
N ALA A 115 18.59 -11.59 -21.94
CA ALA A 115 17.96 -10.65 -21.02
C ALA A 115 19.09 -10.00 -20.18
N ASP A 116 19.80 -9.10 -20.84
CA ASP A 116 21.12 -8.66 -20.47
C ASP A 116 21.13 -8.20 -19.01
N GLU A 117 22.19 -8.52 -18.29
CA GLU A 117 22.42 -8.14 -16.90
C GLU A 117 22.12 -6.64 -16.61
N TRP A 118 22.22 -5.77 -17.62
CA TRP A 118 21.83 -4.36 -17.55
C TRP A 118 20.32 -4.12 -17.43
N GLN A 119 19.47 -4.90 -18.10
CA GLN A 119 18.01 -4.79 -17.99
C GLN A 119 17.56 -5.12 -16.57
N LEU A 120 18.09 -6.20 -16.01
CA LEU A 120 17.88 -6.60 -14.62
C LEU A 120 18.41 -5.55 -13.61
N SER A 121 19.57 -4.95 -13.89
CA SER A 121 20.11 -3.85 -13.09
C SER A 121 19.21 -2.61 -13.12
N TRP A 122 18.60 -2.30 -14.27
CA TRP A 122 17.69 -1.17 -14.41
C TRP A 122 16.36 -1.40 -13.69
N VAL A 123 15.77 -2.59 -13.77
CA VAL A 123 14.56 -2.94 -13.01
C VAL A 123 14.80 -2.83 -11.51
N LYS A 124 15.92 -3.37 -11.01
CA LYS A 124 16.32 -3.23 -9.60
C LYS A 124 16.51 -1.76 -9.20
N SER A 125 17.09 -0.96 -10.09
CA SER A 125 17.27 0.48 -9.85
C SER A 125 15.94 1.24 -9.78
N LEU A 126 14.96 0.85 -10.60
CA LEU A 126 13.61 1.42 -10.55
C LEU A 126 12.84 1.00 -9.30
N ASP A 127 12.90 -0.27 -8.92
CA ASP A 127 12.32 -0.77 -7.67
C ASP A 127 12.90 -0.01 -6.47
N TYR A 128 14.22 0.17 -6.44
CA TYR A 128 14.89 0.93 -5.38
C TYR A 128 14.42 2.40 -5.33
N LYS A 129 14.33 3.07 -6.49
CA LYS A 129 13.81 4.44 -6.58
C LYS A 129 12.35 4.54 -6.11
N HIS A 130 11.52 3.57 -6.47
CA HIS A 130 10.12 3.53 -6.07
C HIS A 130 9.99 3.35 -4.55
N ARG A 131 10.72 2.40 -3.96
CA ARG A 131 10.76 2.19 -2.51
C ARG A 131 11.23 3.43 -1.76
N LEU A 132 12.28 4.09 -2.24
CA LEU A 132 12.75 5.35 -1.66
C LEU A 132 11.69 6.44 -1.70
N ARG A 133 10.93 6.56 -2.81
CA ARG A 133 9.83 7.52 -2.91
C ARG A 133 8.71 7.19 -1.92
N MET A 134 8.28 5.93 -1.81
CA MET A 134 7.26 5.54 -0.83
C MET A 134 7.69 5.84 0.61
N ILE A 135 8.94 5.52 0.96
CA ILE A 135 9.49 5.82 2.29
C ILE A 135 9.51 7.34 2.52
N TYR A 136 9.94 8.12 1.53
CA TYR A 136 9.95 9.57 1.61
C TYR A 136 8.55 10.16 1.82
N ASP A 137 7.55 9.70 1.07
CA ASP A 137 6.17 10.17 1.17
C ASP A 137 5.53 9.79 2.52
N ALA A 138 5.85 8.60 3.04
CA ALA A 138 5.45 8.19 4.38
C ALA A 138 6.06 9.09 5.47
N PHE A 139 7.37 9.37 5.40
CA PHE A 139 8.02 10.30 6.33
C PHE A 139 7.42 11.71 6.25
N LYS A 140 7.12 12.20 5.04
CA LYS A 140 6.48 13.49 4.84
C LYS A 140 5.10 13.55 5.50
N THR A 141 4.31 12.49 5.37
CA THR A 141 2.99 12.38 5.99
C THR A 141 3.07 12.37 7.51
N ILE A 142 4.02 11.60 8.08
CA ILE A 142 4.26 11.56 9.54
C ILE A 142 4.67 12.95 10.05
N ALA A 143 5.60 13.62 9.34
CA ALA A 143 6.05 14.96 9.71
C ALA A 143 4.91 15.98 9.70
N GLN A 144 4.05 15.93 8.68
CA GLN A 144 2.87 16.80 8.59
C GLN A 144 1.89 16.56 9.74
N ARG A 145 1.54 15.30 10.02
CA ARG A 145 0.64 14.94 11.13
C ARG A 145 1.19 15.40 12.47
N HIS A 146 2.50 15.24 12.70
CA HIS A 146 3.14 15.71 13.92
C HIS A 146 3.10 17.24 14.05
N GLN A 147 3.30 17.97 12.94
CA GLN A 147 3.20 19.41 12.93
C GLN A 147 1.77 19.90 13.27
N GLU A 148 0.75 19.24 12.71
CA GLU A 148 -0.66 19.52 13.01
C GLU A 148 -0.98 19.25 14.48
N GLU A 149 -0.52 18.12 15.05
CA GLU A 149 -0.71 17.78 16.46
C GLU A 149 -0.02 18.78 17.41
N VAL A 150 1.20 19.22 17.08
CA VAL A 150 1.91 20.25 17.86
C VAL A 150 1.18 21.59 17.80
N GLN A 151 0.58 21.95 16.66
CA GLN A 151 -0.22 23.17 16.54
C GLN A 151 -1.50 23.09 17.36
N ASP A 152 -2.23 21.97 17.28
CA ASP A 152 -3.44 21.73 18.07
C ASP A 152 -3.16 21.80 19.58
N LEU A 153 -2.11 21.12 20.05
CA LEU A 153 -1.70 21.18 21.46
C LEU A 153 -1.31 22.60 21.91
N ARG A 154 -0.69 23.41 21.04
CA ARG A 154 -0.39 24.81 21.34
C ARG A 154 -1.65 25.64 21.48
N SER A 155 -2.61 25.48 20.56
CA SER A 155 -3.91 26.16 20.63
C SER A 155 -4.66 25.81 21.91
N GLN A 156 -4.73 24.52 22.27
CA GLN A 156 -5.36 24.07 23.51
C GLN A 156 -4.68 24.65 24.77
N LEU A 157 -3.34 24.76 24.77
CA LEU A 157 -2.59 25.37 25.87
C LEU A 157 -2.92 26.88 26.02
N GLU A 158 -3.05 27.60 24.90
CA GLU A 158 -3.40 29.03 24.91
C GLU A 158 -4.83 29.26 25.39
N GLU A 159 -5.79 28.45 24.94
CA GLU A 159 -7.18 28.48 25.42
C GLU A 159 -7.27 28.21 26.93
N CYS A 160 -6.56 27.19 27.42
CA CYS A 160 -6.47 26.91 28.85
C CYS A 160 -5.91 28.08 29.66
N ARG A 161 -4.85 28.74 29.16
CA ARG A 161 -4.23 29.90 29.81
C ARG A 161 -5.16 31.11 29.84
N GLN A 162 -5.97 31.33 28.80
CA GLN A 162 -6.91 32.44 28.75
C GLN A 162 -8.11 32.22 29.68
N GLY A 163 -8.63 30.98 29.75
CA GLY A 163 -9.70 30.63 30.70
C GLY A 163 -9.30 30.88 32.16
N GLN A 164 -8.07 30.49 32.55
CA GLN A 164 -7.56 30.73 33.90
C GLN A 164 -7.42 32.22 34.27
N LYS A 165 -7.23 33.11 33.30
CA LYS A 165 -7.14 34.56 33.55
C LYS A 165 -8.50 35.25 33.74
N GLN A 166 -9.59 34.61 33.33
CA GLN A 166 -10.94 35.17 33.45
C GLN A 166 -11.64 34.77 34.76
N GLU A 167 -11.10 33.79 35.50
CA GLU A 167 -11.62 33.33 36.80
C GLU A 167 -10.94 33.99 38.02
N LEU A 168 -9.99 34.90 37.80
CA LEU A 168 -9.30 35.73 38.81
C LEU A 168 -9.79 37.17 38.76
#